data_AF-A0A7C2WH98-F1
#
_entry.id   AF-A0A7C2WH98-F1
#
_cell.length_a   1.000
_cell.length_b   1.000
_cell.length_c   1.000
_cell.angle_alpha   90.00
_cell.angle_beta   90.00
_cell.angle_gamma   90.00
#
_symmetry.space_group_name_H-M   'P 1'
#
loop_
_entity.id
_entity.type
_entity.pdbx_description
1 polymer ?
#
loop_
_entity_poly.entity_id
_entity_poly.type
_entity_poly.pdbx_seq_one_letter_code
_entity_poly.pdbx_strand_id
1 'polypeptide(L)'
;MLDHYIGKVLDKVDALGIAENTLIVFTTDHGHYHGQHGLYAKGAFHFEDGIRLPFIASLPGTIPAGKRSQALQSLVDLPPTFFSFAGIDIPWHFAGVDQYEVWRGNDDAARAHVVVENRHQPTTIH
;
A
#
# COMPACT_ATOMS: atom_id res chain seq x y z
N MET A 1 8.81 8.10 17.12
CA MET A 1 10.12 7.69 16.57
C MET A 1 10.04 7.44 15.07
N LEU A 2 9.13 6.59 14.58
CA LEU A 2 9.00 6.28 13.14
C LEU A 2 8.83 7.52 12.25
N ASP A 3 7.85 8.37 12.57
CA ASP A 3 7.56 9.61 11.83
C ASP A 3 8.79 10.51 11.64
N HIS A 4 9.57 10.72 12.71
CA HIS A 4 10.82 11.48 12.64
C HIS A 4 11.81 10.92 11.61
N TYR A 5 11.98 9.59 11.56
CA TYR A 5 12.90 8.96 10.61
C TYR A 5 12.35 8.95 9.19
N ILE A 6 11.03 8.87 9.00
CA ILE A 6 10.39 9.09 7.70
C ILE A 6 10.71 10.51 7.22
N GLY A 7 10.53 11.52 8.09
CA GLY A 7 10.89 12.91 7.81
C GLY A 7 12.33 13.04 7.30
N LYS A 8 13.31 12.38 7.94
CA LYS A 8 14.71 12.42 7.48
C LYS A 8 14.92 11.80 6.09
N VAL A 9 14.13 10.79 5.71
CA VAL A 9 14.17 10.22 4.35
C VAL A 9 13.60 11.23 3.35
N LEU A 10 12.45 11.84 3.67
CA LEU A 10 11.80 12.86 2.84
C LEU A 10 12.70 14.09 2.65
N ASP A 11 13.26 14.63 3.74
CA ASP A 11 14.22 15.73 3.72
C ASP A 11 15.41 15.44 2.79
N LYS A 12 15.86 14.18 2.76
CA LYS A 12 16.97 13.76 1.89
C LYS A 12 16.56 13.68 0.42
N VAL A 13 15.36 13.21 0.12
CA VAL A 13 14.79 13.21 -1.24
C VAL A 13 14.68 14.65 -1.77
N ASP A 14 14.19 15.57 -0.94
CA ASP A 14 14.08 16.99 -1.27
C ASP A 14 15.46 17.64 -1.47
N ALA A 15 16.39 17.41 -0.55
CA ALA A 15 17.76 17.95 -0.64
C ALA A 15 18.54 17.44 -1.86
N LEU A 16 18.19 16.27 -2.41
CA LEU A 16 18.75 15.74 -3.64
C LEU A 16 18.08 16.30 -4.90
N GLY A 17 16.96 17.03 -4.77
CA GLY A 17 16.21 17.58 -5.90
C GLY A 17 15.50 16.52 -6.75
N ILE A 18 15.22 15.33 -6.18
CA ILE A 18 14.61 14.21 -6.91
C ILE A 18 13.13 13.99 -6.56
N ALA A 19 12.54 14.84 -5.72
CA ALA A 19 11.17 14.70 -5.23
C ALA A 19 10.12 14.62 -6.35
N GLU A 20 10.23 15.47 -7.37
CA GLU A 20 9.30 15.52 -8.51
C GLU A 20 9.33 14.23 -9.38
N ASN A 21 10.37 13.41 -9.26
CA ASN A 21 10.53 12.17 -10.00
C ASN A 21 10.68 10.93 -9.08
N THR A 22 10.16 11.02 -7.85
CA THR A 22 10.18 9.93 -6.89
C THR A 22 8.76 9.57 -6.46
N LEU A 23 8.31 8.37 -6.79
CA LEU A 23 7.08 7.81 -6.24
C LEU A 23 7.32 7.40 -4.78
N ILE A 24 6.60 8.01 -3.85
CA ILE A 24 6.67 7.72 -2.42
C ILE A 24 5.38 7.02 -2.02
N VAL A 25 5.51 5.84 -1.42
CA VAL A 25 4.38 5.04 -0.90
C VAL A 25 4.63 4.73 0.56
N PHE A 26 3.67 5.06 1.42
CA PHE A 26 3.69 4.73 2.85
C PHE A 26 2.54 3.78 3.17
N THR A 27 2.89 2.62 3.71
CA THR A 27 1.96 1.57 4.16
C THR A 27 2.64 0.68 5.19
N THR A 28 1.92 -0.31 5.72
CA THR A 28 2.42 -1.43 6.52
C THR A 28 2.07 -2.75 5.82
N ASP A 29 2.60 -3.88 6.29
CA ASP A 29 2.29 -5.22 5.79
C ASP A 29 1.00 -5.79 6.41
N HIS A 30 0.75 -5.46 7.67
CA HIS A 30 -0.48 -5.74 8.40
C HIS A 30 -0.66 -4.78 9.57
N GLY A 31 -1.85 -4.83 10.18
CA GLY A 31 -2.17 -4.12 11.42
C GLY A 31 -1.85 -4.95 12.68
N HIS A 32 -2.46 -4.58 13.79
CA HIS A 32 -2.21 -5.20 15.10
C HIS A 32 -3.44 -5.02 16.00
N TYR A 33 -3.89 -6.08 16.69
CA TYR A 33 -5.15 -6.04 17.43
C TYR A 33 -5.10 -5.23 18.74
N HIS A 34 -3.95 -5.09 19.39
CA HIS A 34 -3.77 -4.26 20.60
C HIS A 34 -4.79 -4.53 21.72
N GLY A 35 -5.27 -5.76 21.87
CA GLY A 35 -6.30 -6.16 22.85
C GLY A 35 -7.74 -6.10 22.33
N GLN A 36 -7.98 -5.52 21.14
CA GLN A 36 -9.27 -5.54 20.47
C GLN A 36 -9.70 -6.98 20.20
N HIS A 37 -11.00 -7.26 20.32
CA HIS A 37 -11.57 -8.60 20.21
C HIS A 37 -10.95 -9.64 21.18
N GLY A 38 -10.25 -9.19 22.23
CA GLY A 38 -9.50 -10.07 23.14
C GLY A 38 -8.22 -10.64 22.53
N LEU A 39 -7.76 -10.09 21.40
CA LEU A 39 -6.62 -10.57 20.63
C LEU A 39 -5.42 -9.62 20.77
N TYR A 40 -4.21 -10.18 20.68
CA TYR A 40 -2.96 -9.43 20.65
C TYR A 40 -2.13 -9.85 19.43
N ALA A 41 -1.18 -9.01 19.01
CA ALA A 41 -0.40 -9.25 17.80
C ALA A 41 -1.26 -9.30 16.52
N LYS A 42 -0.88 -10.20 15.62
CA LYS A 42 -1.59 -10.56 14.39
C LYS A 42 -2.05 -12.01 14.50
N GLY A 43 -3.08 -12.38 13.76
CA GLY A 43 -3.61 -13.74 13.80
C GLY A 43 -4.47 -14.06 12.59
N ALA A 44 -5.09 -15.23 12.62
CA ALA A 44 -5.90 -15.75 11.51
C ALA A 44 -7.26 -15.02 11.32
N PHE A 45 -7.50 -13.94 12.06
CA PHE A 45 -8.79 -13.26 12.10
C PHE A 45 -8.76 -12.00 11.22
N HIS A 46 -9.67 -11.92 10.26
CA HIS A 46 -9.69 -10.86 9.25
C HIS A 46 -10.50 -9.64 9.71
N PHE A 47 -10.26 -9.16 10.94
CA PHE A 47 -10.81 -7.89 11.43
C PHE A 47 -10.05 -6.71 10.83
N GLU A 48 -10.73 -5.56 10.66
CA GLU A 48 -10.15 -4.35 10.05
C GLU A 48 -8.86 -3.92 10.74
N ASP A 49 -8.75 -4.10 12.06
CA ASP A 49 -7.56 -3.76 12.86
C ASP A 49 -6.28 -4.48 12.39
N GLY A 50 -6.42 -5.62 11.69
CA GLY A 50 -5.32 -6.38 11.11
C GLY A 50 -5.13 -6.20 9.60
N ILE A 51 -6.18 -5.84 8.86
CA ILE A 51 -6.18 -5.90 7.38
C ILE A 51 -6.45 -4.56 6.68
N ARG A 52 -7.00 -3.56 7.38
CA ARG A 52 -7.28 -2.23 6.83
C ARG A 52 -6.13 -1.29 7.19
N LEU A 53 -5.21 -1.13 6.24
CA LEU A 53 -3.90 -0.51 6.50
C LEU A 53 -3.91 0.99 6.15
N PRO A 54 -3.08 1.81 6.81
CA PRO A 54 -2.78 3.14 6.30
C PRO A 54 -2.13 3.01 4.92
N PHE A 55 -2.57 3.82 3.96
CA PHE A 55 -2.03 3.83 2.60
C PHE A 55 -1.97 5.27 2.08
N ILE A 56 -0.76 5.73 1.75
CA ILE A 56 -0.52 7.05 1.17
C ILE A 56 0.41 6.86 -0.02
N ALA A 57 0.06 7.45 -1.18
CA ALA A 57 0.92 7.52 -2.34
C ALA A 57 1.11 8.99 -2.75
N SER A 58 2.33 9.36 -3.13
CA SER A 58 2.69 10.71 -3.57
C SER A 58 3.66 10.64 -4.74
N LEU A 59 3.33 11.35 -5.81
CA LEU A 59 4.22 11.65 -6.93
C LEU A 59 3.78 13.03 -7.45
N PRO A 60 4.50 14.11 -7.12
CA PRO A 60 4.14 15.46 -7.54
C PRO A 60 3.85 15.57 -9.04
N GLY A 61 2.83 16.36 -9.40
CA GLY A 61 2.39 16.52 -10.79
C GLY A 61 1.66 15.32 -11.41
N THR A 62 1.67 14.14 -10.77
CA THR A 62 1.04 12.92 -11.31
C THR A 62 -0.09 12.39 -10.42
N ILE A 63 0.12 12.31 -9.11
CA ILE A 63 -0.90 11.87 -8.14
C ILE A 63 -1.53 13.12 -7.51
N PRO A 64 -2.87 13.28 -7.53
CA PRO A 64 -3.54 14.46 -6.95
C PRO A 64 -3.27 14.63 -5.45
N ALA A 65 -2.66 15.76 -5.07
CA ALA A 65 -2.36 16.07 -3.68
C ALA A 65 -3.63 16.25 -2.84
N GLY A 66 -3.63 15.73 -1.61
CA GLY A 66 -4.73 15.91 -0.65
C GLY A 66 -6.03 15.16 -0.99
N LYS A 67 -6.07 14.37 -2.07
CA LYS A 67 -7.24 13.57 -2.43
C LYS A 67 -7.36 12.35 -1.51
N ARG A 68 -8.58 12.07 -1.04
CA ARG A 68 -8.93 10.80 -0.39
C ARG A 68 -9.70 9.94 -1.37
N SER A 69 -9.35 8.66 -1.45
CA SER A 69 -10.04 7.66 -2.28
C SER A 69 -10.73 6.61 -1.42
N GLN A 70 -11.86 6.09 -1.90
CA GLN A 70 -12.53 4.91 -1.35
C GLN A 70 -12.26 3.65 -2.18
N ALA A 71 -11.44 3.74 -3.23
CA ALA A 71 -11.05 2.61 -4.05
C ALA A 71 -10.38 1.52 -3.19
N LEU A 72 -10.76 0.27 -3.41
CA LEU A 72 -10.16 -0.86 -2.71
C LEU A 72 -8.74 -1.12 -3.22
N GLN A 73 -7.80 -1.24 -2.29
CA GLN A 73 -6.39 -1.54 -2.54
C GLN A 73 -6.00 -2.88 -1.91
N SER A 74 -5.04 -3.58 -2.51
CA SER A 74 -4.33 -4.70 -1.86
C SER A 74 -2.82 -4.53 -2.04
N LEU A 75 -2.03 -5.03 -1.09
CA LEU A 75 -0.56 -4.95 -1.18
C LEU A 75 0.00 -5.68 -2.41
N VAL A 76 -0.72 -6.69 -2.93
CA VAL A 76 -0.33 -7.38 -4.17
C VAL A 76 -0.45 -6.51 -5.42
N ASP A 77 -1.10 -5.33 -5.32
CA ASP A 77 -1.25 -4.37 -6.41
C ASP A 77 -0.03 -3.47 -6.58
N LEU A 78 0.84 -3.41 -5.56
CA LEU A 78 2.01 -2.55 -5.59
C LEU A 78 2.93 -2.89 -6.78
N PRO A 79 3.33 -4.16 -7.03
CA PRO A 79 4.18 -4.48 -8.17
C PRO A 79 3.60 -4.05 -9.53
N PRO A 80 2.38 -4.47 -9.97
CA PRO A 80 1.86 -4.05 -11.27
C PRO A 80 1.71 -2.52 -11.38
N THR A 81 1.31 -1.85 -10.30
CA THR A 81 1.20 -0.38 -10.28
C THR A 81 2.56 0.30 -10.45
N PHE A 82 3.61 -0.22 -9.80
CA PHE A 82 4.96 0.32 -9.93
C PHE A 82 5.53 0.14 -11.33
N PHE A 83 5.24 -0.99 -12.00
CA PHE A 83 5.62 -1.19 -13.40
C PHE A 83 4.99 -0.12 -14.30
N SER A 84 3.70 0.18 -14.13
CA SER A 84 3.03 1.24 -14.89
C SER A 84 3.63 2.62 -14.64
N PHE A 85 3.96 2.97 -13.39
CA PHE A 85 4.69 4.23 -13.10
C PHE A 85 6.10 4.27 -13.71
N ALA A 86 6.77 3.12 -13.81
CA ALA A 86 8.08 3.01 -14.43
C ALA A 86 8.04 2.92 -15.97
N GLY A 87 6.86 2.82 -16.59
CA GLY A 87 6.71 2.62 -18.03
C GLY A 87 7.20 1.25 -18.51
N ILE A 88 7.10 0.22 -17.65
CA ILE A 88 7.52 -1.15 -17.92
C ILE A 88 6.29 -2.03 -18.09
N ASP A 89 6.33 -2.97 -19.04
CA ASP A 89 5.25 -3.94 -19.24
C ASP A 89 5.03 -4.80 -17.98
N ILE A 90 3.76 -4.97 -17.58
CA ILE A 90 3.40 -5.77 -16.43
C ILE A 90 3.49 -7.27 -16.79
N PRO A 91 4.33 -8.07 -16.09
CA PRO A 91 4.38 -9.50 -16.32
C PRO A 91 3.05 -10.19 -15.97
N TRP A 92 2.59 -11.10 -16.84
CA TRP A 92 1.29 -11.78 -16.75
C TRP A 92 1.07 -12.56 -15.44
N HIS A 93 2.13 -12.94 -14.72
CA HIS A 93 2.06 -13.76 -13.52
C HIS A 93 1.78 -12.96 -12.24
N PHE A 94 1.74 -11.62 -12.30
CA PHE A 94 1.32 -10.82 -11.15
C PHE A 94 -0.20 -10.93 -10.96
N ALA A 95 -0.60 -11.32 -9.75
CA ALA A 95 -2.01 -11.47 -9.39
C ALA A 95 -2.68 -10.15 -8.95
N GLY A 96 -1.89 -9.08 -8.75
CA GLY A 96 -2.41 -7.76 -8.42
C GLY A 96 -3.13 -7.11 -9.59
N VAL A 97 -3.93 -6.09 -9.28
CA VAL A 97 -4.55 -5.24 -10.30
C VAL A 97 -3.77 -3.94 -10.32
N ASP A 98 -3.47 -3.44 -11.52
CA ASP A 98 -2.83 -2.15 -11.69
C ASP A 98 -3.75 -1.02 -11.20
N GLN A 99 -3.25 -0.19 -10.29
CA GLN A 99 -3.97 0.94 -9.69
C GLN A 99 -3.51 2.28 -10.27
N TYR A 100 -2.69 2.29 -11.33
CA TYR A 100 -2.12 3.50 -11.93
C TYR A 100 -3.16 4.58 -12.21
N GLU A 101 -4.27 4.24 -12.89
CA GLU A 101 -5.33 5.21 -13.19
C GLU A 101 -6.09 5.69 -11.95
N VAL A 102 -6.28 4.81 -10.97
CA VAL A 102 -6.93 5.14 -9.69
C VAL A 102 -6.07 6.12 -8.90
N TRP A 103 -4.75 5.90 -8.84
CA TRP A 103 -3.84 6.77 -8.10
C TRP A 103 -3.69 8.13 -8.77
N ARG A 104 -3.73 8.20 -10.11
CA ARG A 104 -3.80 9.47 -10.85
C ARG A 104 -5.16 10.16 -10.73
N GLY A 105 -6.15 9.47 -10.17
CA GLY A 105 -7.50 9.99 -9.98
C GLY A 105 -8.33 10.06 -11.25
N ASN A 106 -7.94 9.32 -12.29
CA ASN A 106 -8.68 9.19 -13.55
C ASN A 106 -9.83 8.19 -13.41
N ASP A 107 -9.66 7.17 -12.57
CA ASP A 107 -10.69 6.18 -12.25
C ASP A 107 -11.05 6.20 -10.76
N ASP A 108 -12.31 5.90 -10.45
CA ASP A 108 -12.79 5.82 -9.06
C ASP A 108 -12.46 4.48 -8.39
N ALA A 109 -12.27 3.40 -9.16
CA ALA A 109 -11.91 2.07 -8.66
C ALA A 109 -11.38 1.15 -9.77
N ALA A 110 -10.41 0.28 -9.45
CA ALA A 110 -9.91 -0.77 -10.34
C ALA A 110 -10.47 -2.17 -10.01
N ARG A 111 -11.16 -2.33 -8.87
CA ARG A 111 -11.74 -3.60 -8.40
C ARG A 111 -12.95 -3.38 -7.51
N ALA A 112 -13.83 -4.36 -7.47
CA ALA A 112 -15.04 -4.35 -6.65
C ALA A 112 -14.89 -5.09 -5.29
N HIS A 113 -13.83 -5.88 -5.12
CA HIS A 113 -13.58 -6.65 -3.91
C HIS A 113 -12.07 -6.85 -3.68
N VAL A 114 -11.70 -7.20 -2.45
CA VAL A 114 -10.35 -7.63 -2.07
C VAL A 114 -10.42 -8.98 -1.38
N VAL A 115 -9.36 -9.77 -1.51
CA VAL A 115 -9.22 -11.07 -0.86
C VAL A 115 -8.12 -10.99 0.18
N VAL A 116 -8.40 -11.53 1.36
CA VAL A 116 -7.40 -11.75 2.40
C VAL A 116 -7.49 -13.21 2.80
N GLU A 117 -6.34 -13.87 2.88
CA GLU A 117 -6.24 -15.27 3.26
C GLU A 117 -5.32 -15.45 4.46
N ASN A 118 -5.67 -16.41 5.29
CA ASN A 118 -4.78 -16.95 6.29
C ASN A 118 -4.70 -18.46 6.08
N ARG A 119 -3.50 -18.96 5.78
CA ARG A 119 -3.24 -20.40 5.70
C ARG A 119 -2.57 -20.86 6.97
N HIS A 120 -3.31 -21.60 7.80
CA HIS A 120 -2.72 -22.28 8.95
C HIS A 120 -1.72 -23.34 8.47
N GLN A 121 -0.44 -23.14 8.76
CA GLN A 121 0.64 -24.09 8.51
C GLN A 121 0.94 -24.81 9.84
N PRO A 122 0.49 -26.05 10.05
CA PRO A 122 0.64 -26.73 11.34
C PRO A 122 2.10 -27.04 11.71
N THR A 123 3.03 -26.93 10.75
CA THR A 123 4.44 -27.30 10.90
C THR A 123 5.40 -26.11 11.05
N THR A 124 4.92 -24.89 10.90
CA THR A 124 5.76 -23.69 10.94
C THR A 124 5.11 -22.66 11.84
N ILE A 125 5.71 -22.41 13.00
CA ILE A 125 5.31 -21.31 13.88
C ILE A 125 5.86 -20.04 13.26
N HIS A 126 4.97 -19.16 12.79
CA HIS A 126 5.28 -17.78 12.42
C HIS A 126 5.12 -16.85 13.61
#